data_AF-A0A7I4YZQ3-F1
#
_entry.id   AF-A0A7I4YZQ3-F1
#
_cell.length_a   1.000
_cell.length_b   1.000
_cell.length_c   1.000
_cell.angle_alpha   90.00
_cell.angle_beta   90.00
_cell.angle_gamma   90.00
#
_symmetry.space_group_name_H-M   'P 1'
#
loop_
_entity.id
_entity.type
_entity.pdbx_description
1 polymer ?
#
loop_
_entity_poly.entity_id
_entity_poly.type
_entity_poly.pdbx_seq_one_letter_code
_entity_poly.pdbx_strand_id
1 'polypeptide(L)'
;MSKVLLIEPDWQHKDKEVPEKFVAKIVTQLAMHKISAKVSEQANVKNIFHNLEFRACLEKLQKKCHNAEVTVYNHLLKLPRGKIDILEIYYMKKFTESNPLKGYIIMEYIENMVSVHIYEVLTPAQVKQILRNKAVLEATSLNFTPDEKGQLTISPFRELFAEFFSKELMDTMLTVFRKFEGGKFEEKAVRLEKILPDLGDLPRADSLSEECADLKSTVIERRTPS
;
A
#
# COMPACT_ATOMS: atom_id res chain seq x y z
N MET A 1 7.13 -1.92 -2.30
CA MET A 1 8.18 -2.73 -2.96
C MET A 1 8.48 -2.15 -4.34
N SER A 2 9.09 -0.97 -4.32
CA SER A 2 9.50 -0.26 -5.52
C SER A 2 10.76 0.49 -5.17
N LYS A 3 11.59 0.78 -6.15
CA LYS A 3 12.64 1.78 -6.04
C LYS A 3 12.08 3.07 -6.61
N VAL A 4 12.11 4.12 -5.82
CA VAL A 4 11.71 5.46 -6.23
C VAL A 4 13.01 6.21 -6.54
N LEU A 5 13.09 6.76 -7.74
CA LEU A 5 14.27 7.46 -8.24
C LEU A 5 13.90 8.91 -8.50
N LEU A 6 14.62 9.85 -7.90
CA LEU A 6 14.64 11.23 -8.36
C LEU A 6 15.60 11.29 -9.56
N ILE A 7 15.12 11.82 -10.68
CA ILE A 7 15.89 11.93 -11.91
C ILE A 7 16.00 13.40 -12.26
N GLU A 8 17.24 13.86 -12.46
CA GLU A 8 17.61 15.20 -12.90
C GLU A 8 18.19 15.08 -14.33
N PRO A 9 17.32 15.04 -15.35
CA PRO A 9 17.73 14.80 -16.73
C PRO A 9 18.53 15.98 -17.33
N ASP A 10 19.59 15.64 -18.06
CA ASP A 10 20.33 16.60 -18.90
C ASP A 10 19.75 16.61 -20.33
N TRP A 11 18.62 17.28 -20.51
CA TRP A 11 17.90 17.35 -21.78
C TRP A 11 18.72 18.09 -22.86
N GLN A 12 19.20 17.36 -23.87
CA GLN A 12 20.05 17.91 -24.95
C GLN A 12 19.28 18.71 -26.02
N HIS A 13 17.98 18.44 -26.20
CA HIS A 13 17.12 19.11 -27.18
C HIS A 13 15.76 19.43 -26.55
N LYS A 14 15.56 20.68 -26.14
CA LYS A 14 14.33 21.17 -25.48
C LYS A 14 13.38 21.77 -26.51
N ASP A 15 12.81 20.92 -27.37
CA ASP A 15 11.79 21.35 -28.33
C ASP A 15 10.43 21.63 -27.67
N LYS A 16 10.30 21.30 -26.38
CA LYS A 16 9.12 21.49 -25.53
C LYS A 16 9.54 21.83 -24.10
N GLU A 17 8.62 22.40 -23.33
CA GLU A 17 8.78 22.48 -21.88
C GLU A 17 8.87 21.06 -21.32
N VAL A 18 9.95 20.79 -20.59
CA VAL A 18 10.28 19.48 -20.00
C VAL A 18 10.69 19.68 -18.54
N PRO A 19 10.35 18.74 -17.63
CA PRO A 19 10.63 18.91 -16.21
C PRO A 19 12.13 18.87 -15.93
N GLU A 20 12.60 19.75 -15.04
CA GLU A 20 13.99 19.75 -14.55
C GLU A 20 14.27 18.57 -13.62
N LYS A 21 13.25 18.11 -12.90
CA LYS A 21 13.29 16.94 -12.03
C LYS A 21 11.99 16.16 -12.13
N PHE A 22 12.07 14.85 -12.05
CA PHE A 22 10.89 14.00 -11.96
C PHE A 22 11.18 12.74 -11.17
N VAL A 23 10.11 12.06 -10.73
CA VAL A 23 10.19 10.80 -10.00
C VAL A 23 9.86 9.64 -10.91
N ALA A 24 10.70 8.60 -10.90
CA ALA A 24 10.39 7.29 -11.47
C ALA A 24 10.22 6.24 -10.37
N LYS A 25 9.01 5.68 -10.27
CA LYS A 25 8.69 4.53 -9.43
C LYS A 25 8.83 3.26 -10.25
N ILE A 26 9.79 2.41 -9.91
CA ILE A 26 10.04 1.14 -10.58
C ILE A 26 9.78 -0.01 -9.61
N VAL A 27 8.91 -0.95 -9.98
CA VAL A 27 8.59 -2.11 -9.14
C VAL A 27 9.80 -3.04 -9.03
N THR A 28 10.20 -3.39 -7.81
CA THR A 28 11.32 -4.29 -7.55
C THR A 28 11.31 -4.84 -6.12
N GLN A 29 11.78 -6.08 -5.98
CA GLN A 29 11.99 -6.76 -4.69
C GLN A 29 13.40 -6.55 -4.13
N LEU A 30 14.32 -5.94 -4.88
CA LEU A 30 15.75 -5.93 -4.56
C LEU A 30 16.06 -5.28 -3.20
N ALA A 31 15.38 -4.18 -2.87
CA ALA A 31 15.57 -3.50 -1.58
C ALA A 31 15.14 -4.40 -0.41
N MET A 32 14.01 -5.10 -0.54
CA MET A 32 13.52 -6.03 0.48
C MET A 32 14.46 -7.23 0.64
N HIS A 33 15.00 -7.79 -0.45
CA HIS A 33 15.98 -8.87 -0.37
C HIS A 33 17.21 -8.46 0.44
N LYS A 34 17.74 -7.25 0.19
CA LYS A 34 18.92 -6.73 0.90
C LYS A 34 18.64 -6.49 2.37
N ILE A 35 17.50 -5.90 2.72
CA ILE A 35 17.10 -5.65 4.11
C ILE A 35 16.89 -6.98 4.83
N SER A 36 16.13 -7.91 4.23
CA SER A 36 15.82 -9.21 4.82
C SER A 36 17.09 -10.02 5.06
N ALA A 37 18.04 -10.04 4.12
CA ALA A 37 19.32 -10.72 4.32
C ALA A 37 20.09 -10.19 5.53
N LYS A 38 20.18 -8.86 5.68
CA LYS A 38 20.85 -8.22 6.82
C LYS A 38 20.14 -8.52 8.15
N VAL A 39 18.81 -8.41 8.18
CA VAL A 39 18.02 -8.69 9.39
C VAL A 39 18.16 -10.16 9.81
N SER A 40 18.09 -11.08 8.85
CA SER A 40 18.26 -12.51 9.10
C SER A 40 19.63 -12.85 9.68
N GLU A 41 20.70 -12.26 9.15
CA GLU A 41 22.06 -12.43 9.66
C GLU A 41 22.20 -11.87 11.09
N GLN A 42 21.75 -10.63 11.32
CA GLN A 42 21.90 -9.96 12.63
C GLN A 42 21.07 -10.62 13.73
N ALA A 43 19.84 -11.04 13.43
CA ALA A 43 18.94 -11.62 14.42
C ALA A 43 19.09 -13.15 14.55
N ASN A 44 19.91 -13.77 13.69
CA ASN A 44 20.04 -15.21 13.53
C ASN A 44 18.68 -15.90 13.30
N VAL A 45 17.93 -15.40 12.31
CA VAL A 45 16.61 -15.92 11.93
C VAL A 45 16.58 -16.27 10.45
N LYS A 46 15.69 -17.18 10.06
CA LYS A 46 15.54 -17.60 8.66
C LYS A 46 15.15 -16.41 7.77
N ASN A 47 15.73 -16.35 6.57
CA ASN A 47 15.36 -15.35 5.56
C ASN A 47 14.17 -15.86 4.74
N ILE A 48 13.00 -15.25 4.92
CA ILE A 48 11.78 -15.64 4.18
C ILE A 48 11.93 -15.46 2.67
N PHE A 49 12.76 -14.52 2.21
CA PHE A 49 13.03 -14.32 0.79
C PHE A 49 13.91 -15.42 0.17
N HIS A 50 14.38 -16.41 0.94
CA HIS A 50 14.93 -17.64 0.37
C HIS A 50 13.84 -18.63 -0.08
N ASN A 51 12.60 -18.48 0.40
CA ASN A 51 11.48 -19.30 -0.04
C ASN A 51 11.05 -18.89 -1.47
N LEU A 52 11.18 -19.82 -2.42
CA LEU A 52 10.85 -19.60 -3.83
C LEU A 52 9.36 -19.28 -4.05
N GLU A 53 8.47 -19.98 -3.34
CA GLU A 53 7.02 -19.81 -3.45
C GLU A 53 6.59 -18.44 -2.94
N PHE A 54 7.14 -18.01 -1.79
CA PHE A 54 6.89 -16.68 -1.24
C PHE A 54 7.28 -15.58 -2.23
N ARG A 55 8.47 -15.68 -2.85
CA ARG A 55 8.91 -14.69 -3.86
C ARG A 55 8.00 -14.66 -5.09
N ALA A 56 7.59 -15.83 -5.58
CA ALA A 56 6.72 -15.93 -6.75
C ALA A 56 5.33 -15.34 -6.46
N CYS A 57 4.77 -15.64 -5.28
CA CYS A 57 3.53 -15.05 -4.81
C CYS A 57 3.65 -13.52 -4.73
N LEU A 58 4.72 -13.04 -4.09
CA LEU A 58 4.99 -11.62 -3.92
C LEU A 58 5.19 -10.89 -5.25
N GLU A 59 5.84 -11.52 -6.23
CA GLU A 59 6.02 -10.96 -7.57
C GLU A 59 4.67 -10.80 -8.29
N LYS A 60 3.84 -11.84 -8.28
CA LYS A 60 2.49 -11.80 -8.85
C LYS A 60 1.67 -10.68 -8.20
N LEU A 61 1.74 -10.57 -6.88
CA LEU A 61 1.03 -9.57 -6.10
C LEU A 61 1.45 -8.15 -6.46
N GLN A 62 2.76 -7.89 -6.53
CA GLN A 62 3.31 -6.59 -6.90
C GLN A 62 2.85 -6.15 -8.29
N LYS A 63 2.87 -7.06 -9.26
CA LYS A 63 2.42 -6.76 -10.63
C LYS A 63 0.92 -6.44 -10.65
N LYS A 64 0.10 -7.19 -9.90
CA LYS A 64 -1.34 -6.91 -9.73
C LYS A 64 -1.55 -5.52 -9.13
N CYS A 65 -0.92 -5.22 -7.99
CA CYS A 65 -1.05 -3.93 -7.32
C CYS A 65 -0.59 -2.76 -8.18
N HIS A 66 0.55 -2.89 -8.88
CA HIS A 66 1.05 -1.87 -9.81
C HIS A 66 0.07 -1.63 -10.97
N ASN A 67 -0.45 -2.69 -11.58
CA ASN A 67 -1.41 -2.56 -12.66
C ASN A 67 -2.72 -1.91 -12.18
N ALA A 68 -3.19 -2.27 -10.98
CA ALA A 68 -4.35 -1.65 -10.34
C ALA A 68 -4.11 -0.15 -10.10
N GLU A 69 -2.95 0.24 -9.58
CA GLU A 69 -2.56 1.64 -9.39
C GLU A 69 -2.59 2.42 -10.73
N VAL A 70 -2.03 1.86 -11.80
CA VAL A 70 -2.09 2.47 -13.14
C VAL A 70 -3.54 2.61 -13.64
N THR A 71 -4.39 1.60 -13.42
CA THR A 71 -5.83 1.68 -13.76
C THR A 71 -6.50 2.83 -13.02
N VAL A 72 -6.28 2.93 -11.70
CA VAL A 72 -6.87 4.00 -10.87
C VAL A 72 -6.43 5.37 -11.36
N TYR A 73 -5.13 5.58 -11.59
CA TYR A 73 -4.65 6.86 -12.11
C TYR A 73 -5.23 7.21 -13.48
N ASN A 74 -5.40 6.25 -14.39
CA ASN A 74 -6.06 6.49 -15.69
C ASN A 74 -7.50 6.98 -15.55
N HIS A 75 -8.22 6.60 -14.49
CA HIS A 75 -9.55 7.13 -14.21
C HIS A 75 -9.48 8.51 -13.56
N LEU A 76 -8.58 8.71 -12.58
CA LEU A 76 -8.43 10.00 -11.90
C LEU A 76 -7.99 11.13 -12.85
N LEU A 77 -7.10 10.84 -13.80
CA LEU A 77 -6.64 11.80 -14.80
C LEU A 77 -7.74 12.29 -15.76
N LYS A 78 -8.88 11.59 -15.84
CA LYS A 78 -10.04 12.00 -16.65
C LYS A 78 -10.96 12.96 -15.91
N LEU A 79 -10.78 13.14 -14.60
CA LEU A 79 -11.62 14.04 -13.81
C LEU A 79 -11.31 15.50 -14.18
N PRO A 80 -12.31 16.40 -14.09
CA PRO A 80 -12.07 17.83 -14.26
C PRO A 80 -11.00 18.35 -13.29
N ARG A 81 -10.18 19.29 -13.75
CA ARG A 81 -9.14 19.92 -12.93
C ARG A 81 -9.71 20.47 -11.62
N GLY A 82 -9.02 20.24 -10.51
CA GLY A 82 -9.41 20.68 -9.17
C GLY A 82 -10.44 19.79 -8.46
N LYS A 83 -10.85 18.66 -9.06
CA LYS A 83 -11.70 17.67 -8.37
C LYS A 83 -10.93 16.82 -7.37
N ILE A 84 -9.68 16.53 -7.65
CA ILE A 84 -8.77 15.82 -6.77
C ILE A 84 -7.36 16.38 -6.96
N ASP A 85 -6.63 16.49 -5.87
CA ASP A 85 -5.22 16.85 -5.89
C ASP A 85 -4.42 15.59 -6.24
N ILE A 86 -4.12 15.40 -7.52
CA ILE A 86 -3.22 14.36 -8.02
C ILE A 86 -1.96 15.00 -8.57
N LEU A 87 -0.81 14.35 -8.35
CA LEU A 87 0.46 14.72 -8.95
C LEU A 87 0.36 14.63 -10.48
N GLU A 88 1.10 15.47 -11.19
CA GLU A 88 1.19 15.32 -12.64
C GLU A 88 1.84 13.97 -12.99
N ILE A 89 1.21 13.21 -13.87
CA ILE A 89 1.71 11.91 -14.31
C ILE A 89 2.18 12.03 -15.75
N TYR A 90 3.51 12.03 -15.93
CA TYR A 90 4.13 12.13 -17.25
C TYR A 90 3.97 10.83 -18.05
N TYR A 91 4.09 9.67 -17.40
CA TYR A 91 3.95 8.39 -18.07
C TYR A 91 3.66 7.23 -17.12
N MET A 92 2.93 6.22 -17.58
CA MET A 92 2.69 4.98 -16.85
C MET A 92 2.78 3.78 -17.77
N LYS A 93 3.33 2.67 -17.25
CA LYS A 93 3.37 1.40 -17.97
C LYS A 93 2.93 0.25 -17.08
N LYS A 94 1.92 -0.50 -17.53
CA LYS A 94 1.49 -1.77 -16.92
C LYS A 94 2.45 -2.91 -17.26
N PHE A 95 2.49 -3.91 -16.40
CA PHE A 95 2.95 -5.24 -16.76
C PHE A 95 1.92 -5.91 -17.67
N THR A 96 2.40 -6.60 -18.70
CA THR A 96 1.59 -7.43 -19.60
C THR A 96 2.34 -8.74 -19.87
N GLU A 97 1.68 -9.72 -20.47
CA GLU A 97 2.36 -10.97 -20.88
C GLU A 97 3.51 -10.70 -21.87
N SER A 98 3.32 -9.73 -22.78
CA SER A 98 4.34 -9.27 -23.72
C SER A 98 5.41 -8.35 -23.11
N ASN A 99 5.17 -7.82 -21.90
CA ASN A 99 6.11 -6.99 -21.16
C ASN A 99 6.11 -7.36 -19.67
N PRO A 100 6.59 -8.57 -19.32
CA PRO A 100 6.45 -9.10 -17.96
C PRO A 100 7.45 -8.50 -16.98
N LEU A 101 8.43 -7.73 -17.47
CA LEU A 101 9.56 -7.23 -16.69
C LEU A 101 9.55 -5.72 -16.42
N LYS A 102 8.75 -4.93 -17.15
CA LYS A 102 8.81 -3.46 -17.07
C LYS A 102 7.46 -2.84 -16.74
N GLY A 103 7.20 -2.62 -15.45
CA GLY A 103 6.13 -1.76 -14.96
C GLY A 103 6.72 -0.60 -14.17
N TYR A 104 6.29 0.62 -14.50
CA TYR A 104 6.78 1.84 -13.85
C TYR A 104 5.79 2.99 -13.99
N ILE A 105 5.95 3.99 -13.13
CA ILE A 105 5.23 5.26 -13.19
C ILE A 105 6.26 6.39 -13.14
N ILE A 106 6.11 7.36 -14.03
CA ILE A 106 6.88 8.59 -14.08
C ILE A 106 5.93 9.74 -13.75
N MET A 107 6.26 10.50 -12.72
CA MET A 107 5.39 11.54 -12.18
C MET A 107 6.20 12.74 -11.69
N GLU A 108 5.50 13.83 -11.44
CA GLU A 108 6.00 15.06 -10.85
C GLU A 108 6.80 14.82 -9.58
N TYR A 109 7.89 15.57 -9.43
CA TYR A 109 8.59 15.67 -8.16
C TYR A 109 8.07 16.87 -7.37
N ILE A 110 7.57 16.61 -6.16
CA ILE A 110 7.18 17.68 -5.22
C ILE A 110 8.26 17.78 -4.14
N GLU A 111 8.89 18.94 -4.09
CA GLU A 111 9.82 19.28 -3.03
C GLU A 111 9.08 19.58 -1.71
N ASN A 112 9.69 19.25 -0.58
CA ASN A 112 9.15 19.53 0.76
C ASN A 112 7.80 18.88 1.08
N MET A 113 7.51 17.72 0.48
CA MET A 113 6.32 16.95 0.85
C MET A 113 6.44 16.44 2.31
N VAL A 114 5.45 16.77 3.14
CA VAL A 114 5.37 16.29 4.53
C VAL A 114 4.53 15.01 4.57
N SER A 115 5.10 13.95 5.13
CA SER A 115 4.35 12.72 5.43
C SER A 115 3.52 12.94 6.67
N VAL A 116 2.22 12.63 6.59
CA VAL A 116 1.33 12.57 7.75
C VAL A 116 1.31 11.14 8.28
N HIS A 117 1.76 10.94 9.51
CA HIS A 117 1.72 9.62 10.15
C HIS A 117 0.41 9.34 10.89
N ILE A 118 0.10 8.05 11.10
CA ILE A 118 -1.13 7.59 11.77
C ILE A 118 -1.29 8.08 13.23
N TYR A 119 -0.19 8.50 13.86
CA TYR A 119 -0.15 8.99 15.24
C TYR A 119 -0.18 10.52 15.32
N GLU A 120 -0.20 11.21 14.18
CA GLU A 120 -0.32 12.67 14.17
C GLU A 120 -1.76 13.12 14.41
N VAL A 121 -1.92 14.19 15.18
CA VAL A 121 -3.23 14.81 15.44
C VAL A 121 -3.55 15.78 14.32
N LEU A 122 -4.58 15.46 13.55
CA LEU A 122 -5.03 16.29 12.44
C LEU A 122 -6.14 17.26 12.86
N THR A 123 -6.12 18.45 12.29
CA THR A 123 -7.20 19.42 12.44
C THR A 123 -8.45 18.96 11.67
N PRO A 124 -9.66 19.40 12.06
CA PRO A 124 -10.88 19.08 11.31
C PRO A 124 -10.84 19.48 9.83
N ALA A 125 -10.13 20.56 9.49
CA ALA A 125 -9.95 21.01 8.11
C ALA A 125 -9.13 20.02 7.28
N GLN A 126 -8.02 19.51 7.83
CA GLN A 126 -7.18 18.49 7.17
C GLN A 126 -7.95 17.18 6.98
N VAL A 127 -8.66 16.73 8.02
CA VAL A 127 -9.52 15.53 7.92
C VAL A 127 -10.59 15.71 6.85
N LYS A 128 -11.21 16.89 6.75
CA LYS A 128 -12.21 17.20 5.72
C LYS A 128 -11.64 17.10 4.30
N GLN A 129 -10.40 17.56 4.08
CA GLN A 129 -9.74 17.41 2.76
C GLN A 129 -9.51 15.93 2.42
N ILE A 130 -9.01 15.14 3.38
CA ILE A 130 -8.80 13.68 3.21
C ILE A 130 -10.11 12.99 2.86
N LEU A 131 -11.19 13.29 3.61
CA LEU A 131 -12.51 12.70 3.36
C LEU A 131 -13.09 13.10 2.01
N ARG A 132 -12.86 14.34 1.54
CA ARG A 132 -13.27 14.77 0.19
C ARG A 132 -12.53 13.98 -0.89
N ASN A 133 -11.21 13.85 -0.80
CA ASN A 133 -10.43 13.08 -1.77
C ASN A 133 -10.85 11.60 -1.76
N LYS A 134 -11.11 11.02 -0.57
CA LYS A 134 -11.65 9.66 -0.44
C LYS A 134 -13.01 9.52 -1.14
N ALA A 135 -13.93 10.46 -0.93
CA ALA A 135 -15.24 10.43 -1.60
C ALA A 135 -15.11 10.51 -3.13
N VAL A 136 -14.16 11.29 -3.65
CA VAL A 136 -13.88 11.35 -5.09
C VAL A 136 -13.32 10.01 -5.60
N LEU A 137 -12.39 9.37 -4.86
CA LEU A 137 -11.88 8.05 -5.21
C LEU A 137 -13.00 7.00 -5.26
N GLU A 138 -13.86 6.97 -4.24
CA GLU A 138 -15.01 6.06 -4.16
C GLU A 138 -16.00 6.29 -5.31
N ALA A 139 -16.39 7.54 -5.55
CA ALA A 139 -17.28 7.88 -6.66
C ALA A 139 -16.68 7.51 -8.02
N THR A 140 -15.37 7.71 -8.19
CA THR A 140 -14.65 7.34 -9.42
C THR A 140 -14.63 5.83 -9.63
N SER A 141 -14.52 5.04 -8.55
CA SER A 141 -14.49 3.58 -8.63
C SER A 141 -15.79 2.96 -9.18
N LEU A 142 -16.92 3.69 -9.10
CA LEU A 142 -18.20 3.26 -9.69
C LEU A 142 -18.12 3.14 -11.21
N ASN A 143 -17.25 3.91 -11.86
CA ASN A 143 -17.09 3.93 -13.31
C ASN A 143 -16.18 2.82 -13.84
N PHE A 144 -15.63 1.97 -12.96
CA PHE A 144 -14.75 0.88 -13.39
C PHE A 144 -15.56 -0.20 -14.10
N THR A 145 -15.04 -0.69 -15.22
CA THR A 145 -15.65 -1.82 -15.93
C THR A 145 -15.55 -3.09 -15.08
N PRO A 146 -16.35 -4.14 -15.37
CA PRO A 146 -16.21 -5.43 -14.71
C PRO A 146 -14.78 -5.99 -14.77
N ASP A 147 -14.13 -5.87 -15.94
CA ASP A 147 -12.74 -6.33 -16.14
C ASP A 147 -11.72 -5.53 -15.32
N GLU A 148 -11.94 -4.22 -15.16
CA GLU A 148 -11.10 -3.36 -14.32
C GLU A 148 -11.31 -3.66 -12.83
N LYS A 149 -12.55 -3.89 -12.41
CA LYS A 149 -12.87 -4.32 -11.04
C LYS A 149 -12.23 -5.67 -10.72
N GLY A 150 -12.21 -6.60 -11.67
CA GLY A 150 -11.52 -7.89 -11.52
C GLY A 150 -10.00 -7.79 -11.35
N GLN A 151 -9.38 -6.65 -11.73
CA GLN A 151 -7.96 -6.39 -11.49
C GLN A 151 -7.69 -5.87 -10.07
N LEU A 152 -8.71 -5.32 -9.40
CA LEU A 152 -8.60 -4.89 -8.01
C LEU A 152 -8.61 -6.08 -7.06
N THR A 153 -8.16 -5.83 -5.85
CA THR A 153 -8.21 -6.82 -4.77
C THR A 153 -9.55 -6.71 -4.06
N ILE A 154 -10.25 -7.84 -3.89
CA ILE A 154 -11.57 -7.87 -3.25
C ILE A 154 -11.40 -8.06 -1.74
N SER A 155 -10.44 -8.89 -1.34
CA SER A 155 -10.12 -9.14 0.07
C SER A 155 -8.66 -8.73 0.33
N PRO A 156 -8.34 -7.43 0.44
CA PRO A 156 -6.97 -6.95 0.53
C PRO A 156 -6.18 -7.57 1.67
N PHE A 157 -6.78 -7.81 2.83
CA PHE A 157 -6.08 -8.41 3.95
C PHE A 157 -5.74 -9.88 3.66
N ARG A 158 -6.70 -10.68 3.17
CA ARG A 158 -6.44 -12.08 2.82
C ARG A 158 -5.58 -12.25 1.57
N GLU A 159 -5.83 -11.50 0.50
CA GLU A 159 -5.12 -11.66 -0.77
C GLU A 159 -3.72 -11.05 -0.75
N LEU A 160 -3.52 -9.90 -0.07
CA LEU A 160 -2.22 -9.21 -0.07
C LEU A 160 -1.38 -9.56 1.15
N PHE A 161 -2.01 -9.75 2.32
CA PHE A 161 -1.29 -9.81 3.59
C PHE A 161 -1.24 -11.21 4.22
N ALA A 162 -1.99 -12.21 3.76
CA ALA A 162 -1.99 -13.56 4.37
C ALA A 162 -0.60 -14.17 4.56
N GLU A 163 0.25 -14.09 3.53
CA GLU A 163 1.64 -14.60 3.62
C GLU A 163 2.47 -13.85 4.67
N PHE A 164 2.19 -12.55 4.87
CA PHE A 164 2.87 -11.74 5.87
C PHE A 164 2.41 -12.01 7.30
N PHE A 165 1.19 -12.51 7.47
CA PHE A 165 0.64 -12.89 8.78
C PHE A 165 0.68 -14.40 9.01
N SER A 166 1.44 -15.14 8.18
CA SER A 166 1.73 -16.55 8.44
C SER A 166 2.40 -16.71 9.79
N LYS A 167 2.07 -17.79 10.51
CA LYS A 167 2.60 -18.06 11.84
C LYS A 167 4.14 -18.01 11.86
N GLU A 168 4.78 -18.63 10.86
CA GLU A 168 6.25 -18.63 10.73
C GLU A 168 6.83 -17.21 10.68
N LEU A 169 6.22 -16.32 9.89
CA LEU A 169 6.73 -14.96 9.75
C LEU A 169 6.46 -14.13 11.01
N MET A 170 5.29 -14.30 11.62
CA MET A 170 4.93 -13.60 12.86
C MET A 170 5.82 -14.02 14.03
N ASP A 171 6.10 -15.31 14.18
CA ASP A 171 7.02 -15.83 15.20
C ASP A 171 8.44 -15.25 15.01
N THR A 172 8.87 -15.13 13.74
CA THR A 172 10.14 -14.50 13.38
C THR A 172 10.15 -13.01 13.76
N MET A 173 9.10 -12.26 13.41
CA MET A 173 8.97 -10.83 13.76
C MET A 173 8.97 -10.62 15.27
N LEU A 174 8.23 -11.43 16.03
CA LEU A 174 8.21 -11.37 17.49
C LEU A 174 9.59 -11.67 18.09
N THR A 175 10.33 -12.63 17.52
CA THR A 175 11.69 -12.94 17.95
C THR A 175 12.64 -11.76 17.75
N VAL A 176 12.56 -11.10 16.58
CA VAL A 176 13.34 -9.89 16.30
C VAL A 176 12.94 -8.77 17.25
N PHE A 177 11.63 -8.55 17.44
CA PHE A 177 11.10 -7.49 18.28
C PHE A 177 11.46 -7.66 19.76
N ARG A 178 11.47 -8.90 20.28
CA ARG A 178 11.93 -9.21 21.65
C ARG A 178 13.37 -8.79 21.88
N LYS A 179 14.26 -9.01 20.89
CA LYS A 179 15.69 -8.69 20.98
C LYS A 179 15.99 -7.23 20.65
N PHE A 180 15.03 -6.49 20.10
CA PHE A 180 15.21 -5.12 19.66
C PHE A 180 15.65 -4.20 20.80
N GLU A 181 16.57 -3.28 20.51
CA GLU A 181 17.16 -2.36 21.51
C GLU A 181 17.67 -3.09 22.76
N GLY A 182 18.34 -4.23 22.57
CA GLY A 182 18.93 -5.03 23.66
C GLY A 182 17.91 -5.64 24.61
N GLY A 183 16.67 -5.88 24.17
CA GLY A 183 15.63 -6.47 25.01
C GLY A 183 14.71 -5.47 25.70
N LYS A 184 14.88 -4.17 25.44
CA LYS A 184 14.09 -3.09 26.08
C LYS A 184 12.57 -3.28 25.98
N PHE A 185 12.10 -3.97 24.94
CA PHE A 185 10.68 -4.19 24.67
C PHE A 185 10.20 -5.63 24.87
N GLU A 186 10.99 -6.49 25.52
CA GLU A 186 10.67 -7.91 25.68
C GLU A 186 9.29 -8.16 26.31
N GLU A 187 8.97 -7.49 27.42
CA GLU A 187 7.65 -7.60 28.07
C GLU A 187 6.51 -7.18 27.13
N LYS A 188 6.73 -6.15 26.31
CA LYS A 188 5.73 -5.67 25.33
C LYS A 188 5.57 -6.65 24.19
N ALA A 189 6.64 -7.30 23.74
CA ALA A 189 6.59 -8.35 22.74
C ALA A 189 5.82 -9.58 23.24
N VAL A 190 6.02 -10.00 24.50
CA VAL A 190 5.23 -11.07 25.13
C VAL A 190 3.75 -10.70 25.23
N ARG A 191 3.43 -9.45 25.58
CA ARG A 191 2.04 -8.98 25.57
C ARG A 191 1.45 -8.99 24.16
N LEU A 192 2.20 -8.53 23.16
CA LEU A 192 1.77 -8.48 21.76
C LEU A 192 1.46 -9.89 21.24
N GLU A 193 2.32 -10.87 21.53
CA GLU A 193 2.12 -12.27 21.15
C GLU A 193 0.78 -12.83 21.67
N LYS A 194 0.39 -12.49 22.91
CA LYS A 194 -0.88 -12.94 23.50
C LYS A 194 -2.12 -12.43 22.78
N ILE A 195 -2.05 -11.21 22.22
CA ILE A 195 -3.18 -10.58 21.50
C ILE A 195 -3.07 -10.74 19.98
N LEU A 196 -1.99 -11.34 19.50
CA LEU A 196 -1.72 -11.45 18.08
C LEU A 196 -2.78 -12.24 17.30
N PRO A 197 -3.34 -13.35 17.83
CA PRO A 197 -4.41 -14.07 17.15
C PRO A 197 -5.63 -13.19 16.87
N ASP A 198 -5.98 -12.29 17.80
CA ASP A 198 -7.11 -11.36 17.63
C ASP A 198 -6.78 -10.26 16.61
N LEU A 199 -5.52 -9.80 16.56
CA LEU A 199 -5.06 -8.79 15.59
C LEU A 199 -4.84 -9.37 14.18
N GLY A 200 -4.55 -10.66 14.09
CA GLY A 200 -4.25 -11.39 12.85
C GLY A 200 -5.47 -11.98 12.15
N ASP A 201 -6.68 -11.66 12.60
CA ASP A 201 -7.93 -12.10 11.96
C ASP A 201 -8.18 -11.34 10.64
N LEU A 202 -7.49 -11.77 9.59
CA LEU A 202 -7.59 -11.17 8.25
C LEU A 202 -9.00 -11.27 7.64
N PRO A 203 -9.71 -12.42 7.75
CA PRO A 203 -11.10 -12.49 7.31
C PRO A 203 -11.98 -11.43 7.95
N ARG A 204 -11.87 -11.26 9.27
CA ARG A 204 -12.60 -10.22 9.98
C ARG A 204 -12.19 -8.82 9.55
N ALA A 205 -10.90 -8.59 9.31
CA ALA A 205 -10.42 -7.30 8.81
C ALA A 205 -11.01 -6.94 7.43
N ASP A 206 -11.16 -7.94 6.54
CA ASP A 206 -11.82 -7.76 5.25
C ASP A 206 -13.33 -7.50 5.38
N SER A 207 -14.01 -8.04 6.41
CA SER A 207 -15.46 -7.86 6.66
C SER A 207 -15.81 -6.78 7.68
N LEU A 208 -14.84 -5.97 8.11
CA LEU A 208 -15.04 -5.01 9.19
C LEU A 208 -16.04 -3.91 8.81
N SER A 209 -16.10 -3.55 7.52
CA SER A 209 -17.07 -2.58 7.01
C SER A 209 -18.50 -3.03 7.22
N GLU A 210 -18.78 -4.30 6.99
CA GLU A 210 -20.08 -4.95 7.13
C GLU A 210 -20.47 -5.00 8.61
N GLU A 211 -19.57 -5.46 9.48
CA GLU A 211 -19.78 -5.43 10.94
C GLU A 211 -20.13 -4.02 11.43
N CYS A 212 -19.42 -3.01 10.94
CA CYS A 212 -19.66 -1.61 11.30
C CYS A 212 -20.96 -1.05 10.71
N ALA A 213 -21.44 -1.57 9.58
CA ALA A 213 -22.72 -1.20 8.99
C ALA A 213 -23.88 -1.77 9.81
N ASP A 214 -23.76 -3.02 10.27
CA ASP A 214 -24.77 -3.69 11.08
C ASP A 214 -24.90 -3.07 12.48
N LEU A 215 -23.82 -2.56 13.07
CA LEU A 215 -23.91 -1.82 14.34
C LEU A 215 -24.79 -0.55 14.26
N LYS A 216 -24.92 0.05 13.06
CA LYS A 216 -25.79 1.22 12.87
C LYS A 216 -27.27 0.85 12.80
N SER A 217 -27.63 -0.33 12.29
CA SER A 217 -29.03 -0.76 12.22
C SER A 217 -29.61 -0.98 13.63
N THR A 218 -28.81 -1.53 14.55
CA THR A 218 -29.25 -1.79 15.94
C THR A 218 -29.41 -0.52 16.79
N VAL A 219 -28.68 0.55 16.47
CA VAL A 219 -28.77 1.83 17.20
C VAL A 219 -29.91 2.70 16.68
N ILE A 220 -30.27 2.58 15.40
CA ILE A 220 -31.39 3.33 14.80
C ILE A 220 -32.74 2.76 15.26
N GLU A 221 -32.88 1.43 15.40
CA GLU A 221 -34.10 0.81 15.95
C GLU A 221 -34.38 1.19 17.40
N ARG A 222 -33.36 1.60 18.18
CA ARG A 222 -33.53 2.07 19.56
C ARG A 222 -33.90 3.56 19.68
N ARG A 223 -34.02 4.28 18.56
CA ARG A 223 -34.30 5.74 18.54
C ARG A 223 -35.62 6.13 17.89
N THR A 224 -36.50 5.20 17.54
CA THR A 224 -37.91 5.51 17.26
C THR A 224 -38.66 5.67 18.58
N PRO A 225 -39.12 6.89 18.94
CA PRO A 225 -39.98 7.07 20.09
C PRO A 225 -41.39 6.55 19.75
N SER A 226 -41.93 5.69 20.61
CA SER A 226 -43.37 5.46 20.75
C SER A 226 -44.05 6.67 21.37
#